data_AF-A0A375IE67-F1
#
_entry.id   AF-A0A375IE67-F1
#
_cell.length_a   1.000
_cell.length_b   1.000
_cell.length_c   1.000
_cell.angle_alpha   90.00
_cell.angle_beta   90.00
_cell.angle_gamma   90.00
#
_symmetry.space_group_name_H-M   'P 1'
#
loop_
_entity.id
_entity.type
_entity.pdbx_description
1 polymer ?
#
loop_
_entity_poly.entity_id
_entity_poly.type
_entity_poly.pdbx_seq_one_letter_code
_entity_poly.pdbx_strand_id
1 'polypeptide(L)'
;MSMSRSIRTSICAAAKVVVQPVKFQLTDIDGKPHWFATQTLEITTHDGQQCTFEMFLEDGCNALTAGEPVVLPPVSAPAGEPA
;
A
#
# COMPACT_ATOMS: atom_id res chain seq x y z
N MET A 1 25.61 9.65 3.17
CA MET A 1 24.88 8.96 4.26
C MET A 1 23.42 8.86 3.83
N SER A 2 22.95 7.68 3.41
CA SER A 2 21.53 7.48 3.14
C SER A 2 20.86 7.07 4.45
N MET A 3 20.01 7.95 5.00
CA MET A 3 19.12 7.58 6.09
C MET A 3 17.94 6.82 5.47
N SER A 4 17.90 5.50 5.63
CA SER A 4 16.68 4.74 5.35
C SER A 4 15.59 5.19 6.32
N ARG A 5 14.64 6.00 5.85
CA ARG A 5 13.46 6.35 6.62
C ARG A 5 12.45 5.21 6.51
N SER A 6 12.48 4.29 7.48
CA SER A 6 11.45 3.25 7.56
C SER A 6 10.16 3.86 8.09
N ILE A 7 9.08 3.78 7.32
CA ILE A 7 7.73 4.12 7.76
C ILE A 7 7.00 2.82 8.05
N ARG A 8 6.55 2.65 9.30
CA ARG A 8 5.65 1.55 9.69
C ARG A 8 4.32 2.17 10.12
N THR A 9 3.26 1.80 9.42
CA THR A 9 1.89 2.15 9.77
C THR A 9 1.04 0.89 9.84
N SER A 10 0.01 0.92 10.69
CA SER A 10 -0.92 -0.19 10.88
C SER A 10 -2.34 0.36 10.81
N ILE A 11 -3.20 -0.32 10.05
CA ILE A 11 -4.62 0.00 9.94
C ILE A 11 -5.39 -1.13 10.60
N CYS A 12 -6.11 -0.83 11.68
CA CYS A 12 -6.71 -1.84 12.56
C CYS A 12 -7.76 -2.73 11.87
N ALA A 13 -8.47 -2.21 10.86
CA ALA A 13 -9.49 -2.95 10.14
C ALA A 13 -9.65 -2.43 8.71
N ALA A 14 -8.83 -2.92 7.78
CA ALA A 14 -8.97 -2.66 6.36
C ALA A 14 -10.06 -3.56 5.77
N ALA A 15 -11.12 -2.96 5.23
CA ALA A 15 -12.21 -3.66 4.54
C ALA A 15 -11.91 -3.91 3.06
N LYS A 16 -11.11 -3.04 2.43
CA LYS A 16 -10.68 -3.19 1.04
C LYS A 16 -9.28 -2.63 0.87
N VAL A 17 -8.46 -3.32 0.09
CA VAL A 17 -7.15 -2.82 -0.37
C VAL A 17 -7.12 -2.94 -1.89
N VAL A 18 -6.76 -1.86 -2.57
CA VAL A 18 -6.56 -1.83 -4.01
C VAL A 18 -5.15 -1.35 -4.29
N VAL A 19 -4.41 -2.16 -5.05
CA VAL A 19 -3.10 -1.79 -5.58
C VAL A 19 -3.32 -1.25 -7.00
N GLN A 20 -3.06 0.03 -7.20
CA GLN A 20 -3.17 0.64 -8.52
C GLN A 20 -1.97 0.28 -9.41
N PRO A 21 -2.10 0.34 -10.74
CA PRO A 21 -0.97 0.16 -11.65
C PRO A 21 0.16 1.16 -11.41
N VAL A 22 1.38 0.76 -11.74
CA VAL A 22 2.53 1.68 -11.75
C VAL A 22 2.34 2.75 -12.82
N LYS A 23 2.59 4.01 -12.46
CA LYS A 23 2.57 5.15 -13.38
C LYS A 23 3.99 5.65 -13.60
N PHE A 24 4.39 5.76 -14.85
CA PHE A 24 5.66 6.38 -15.23
C PHE A 24 5.41 7.83 -15.63
N GLN A 25 6.22 8.73 -15.08
CA GLN A 25 6.07 10.17 -15.29
C GLN A 25 7.43 10.78 -15.61
N LEU A 26 7.41 11.79 -16.47
CA LEU A 26 8.58 12.58 -16.84
C LEU A 26 8.44 13.97 -16.21
N THR A 27 9.47 14.40 -15.50
CA THR A 27 9.59 15.76 -14.94
C THR A 27 10.90 16.38 -15.39
N ASP A 28 10.99 17.70 -15.31
CA ASP A 28 12.25 18.43 -15.48
C ASP A 28 12.82 18.75 -14.09
N ILE A 29 14.09 18.41 -13.87
CA ILE A 29 14.85 18.80 -12.68
C ILE A 29 16.12 19.50 -13.18
N ASP A 30 16.24 20.78 -12.88
CA ASP A 30 17.37 21.63 -13.28
C ASP A 30 17.66 21.61 -14.81
N GLY A 31 16.61 21.65 -15.63
CA GLY A 31 16.72 21.66 -17.09
C GLY A 31 17.04 20.30 -17.70
N LYS A 32 16.92 19.21 -16.93
CA LYS A 32 17.16 17.84 -17.38
C LYS A 32 15.91 16.99 -17.21
N PRO A 33 15.52 16.21 -18.24
CA PRO A 33 14.40 15.28 -18.13
C PRO A 33 14.77 14.15 -17.17
N HIS A 34 13.91 13.91 -16.19
CA HIS A 34 14.01 12.86 -15.21
C HIS A 34 12.74 12.01 -15.22
N TRP A 35 12.91 10.70 -15.42
CA TRP A 35 11.82 9.73 -15.31
C TRP A 35 11.74 9.22 -13.88
N PHE A 36 10.52 9.11 -13.36
CA PHE A 36 10.23 8.44 -12.10
C PHE A 36 8.97 7.61 -12.22
N ALA A 37 8.81 6.67 -11.30
CA ALA A 37 7.64 5.80 -11.22
C ALA A 37 6.93 6.00 -9.87
N THR A 38 5.60 5.95 -9.89
CA THR A 38 4.78 5.93 -8.68
C THR A 38 3.84 4.74 -8.67
N GLN A 39 3.52 4.26 -7.47
CA GLN A 39 2.45 3.28 -7.27
C GLN A 39 1.57 3.69 -6.09
N THR A 40 0.26 3.60 -6.29
CA THR A 40 -0.74 4.00 -5.30
C THR A 40 -1.38 2.78 -4.64
N LEU A 41 -1.48 2.82 -3.32
CA LEU A 41 -2.24 1.90 -2.49
C LEU A 41 -3.48 2.62 -1.95
N GLU A 42 -4.66 2.12 -2.26
CA GLU A 42 -5.93 2.66 -1.73
C GLU A 42 -6.49 1.68 -0.72
N ILE A 43 -6.76 2.15 0.49
CA ILE A 43 -7.29 1.34 1.59
C ILE A 43 -8.63 1.93 2.01
N THR A 44 -9.66 1.10 2.04
CA THR A 44 -10.94 1.44 2.68
C THR A 44 -10.99 0.73 4.04
N THR A 45 -11.25 1.48 5.10
CA THR A 45 -11.42 0.95 6.46
C THR A 45 -12.83 0.41 6.67
N HIS A 46 -13.04 -0.38 7.72
CA HIS A 46 -14.34 -1.00 8.03
C HIS A 46 -15.49 -0.01 8.26
N ASP A 47 -15.19 1.23 8.68
CA ASP A 47 -16.14 2.33 8.84
C ASP A 47 -16.35 3.12 7.54
N GLY A 48 -15.77 2.66 6.43
CA GLY A 48 -15.93 3.24 5.11
C GLY A 48 -14.99 4.41 4.80
N GLN A 49 -14.11 4.80 5.73
CA GLN A 49 -13.11 5.84 5.44
C GLN A 49 -12.05 5.33 4.45
N GLN A 50 -11.42 6.27 3.75
CA GLN A 50 -10.41 5.97 2.74
C GLN A 50 -9.06 6.55 3.14
N CYS A 51 -8.02 5.75 2.94
CA CYS A 51 -6.62 6.13 3.11
C CYS A 51 -5.86 5.82 1.82
N THR A 52 -5.05 6.77 1.36
CA THR A 52 -4.26 6.61 0.13
C THR A 52 -2.79 6.77 0.44
N PHE A 53 -1.99 5.81 -0.03
CA PHE A 53 -0.53 5.85 0.05
C PHE A 53 0.02 5.89 -1.37
N GLU A 54 0.70 6.98 -1.72
CA GLU A 54 1.46 7.07 -2.96
C GLU A 54 2.94 6.86 -2.67
N MET A 55 3.57 5.95 -3.40
CA MET A 55 4.96 5.58 -3.22
C MET A 55 5.74 5.91 -4.49
N PHE A 56 6.86 6.59 -4.35
CA PHE A 56 7.85 6.74 -5.41
C PHE A 56 8.71 5.48 -5.44
N LEU A 57 8.86 4.89 -6.62
CA LEU A 57 9.65 3.69 -6.83
C LEU A 57 11.02 4.09 -7.38
N GLU A 58 12.07 3.63 -6.71
CA GLU A 58 13.45 3.78 -7.19
C GLU A 58 13.74 2.77 -8.32
N ASP A 59 14.78 3.04 -9.10
CA ASP A 59 15.24 2.12 -10.15
C ASP A 59 15.61 0.75 -9.55
N GLY A 60 15.20 -0.32 -10.24
CA GLY A 60 15.34 -1.70 -9.76
C GLY A 60 14.38 -2.12 -8.64
N CYS A 61 13.45 -1.26 -8.20
CA CYS A 61 12.44 -1.62 -7.21
C CYS A 61 11.37 -2.55 -7.80
N ASN A 62 10.95 -3.55 -7.03
CA ASN A 62 9.81 -4.40 -7.39
C ASN A 62 8.50 -3.68 -7.09
N ALA A 63 7.60 -3.65 -8.07
CA ALA A 63 6.25 -3.15 -7.87
C ALA A 63 5.37 -4.16 -7.13
N LEU A 64 4.38 -3.67 -6.39
CA LEU A 64 3.35 -4.52 -5.82
C LEU A 64 2.47 -5.06 -6.94
N THR A 65 2.21 -6.36 -6.92
CA THR A 65 1.31 -7.00 -7.89
C THR A 65 -0.13 -6.68 -7.52
N ALA A 66 -0.92 -6.21 -8.49
CA ALA A 66 -2.36 -6.10 -8.32
C ALA A 66 -2.96 -7.51 -8.26
N GLY A 67 -3.77 -7.79 -7.23
CA GLY A 67 -4.36 -9.12 -6.99
C GLY A 67 -5.69 -9.02 -6.26
N GLU A 68 -6.40 -10.15 -6.16
CA GLU A 68 -7.72 -10.19 -5.52
C GLU A 68 -7.63 -9.95 -4.00
N PRO A 69 -8.64 -9.30 -3.41
CA PRO A 69 -8.69 -9.04 -1.98
C PRO A 69 -8.66 -10.34 -1.15
N VAL A 70 -7.90 -10.32 -0.05
CA VAL A 70 -7.84 -11.44 0.90
C VAL A 70 -9.16 -11.48 1.68
N VAL A 71 -9.93 -12.57 1.50
CA VAL A 71 -11.12 -12.86 2.32
C VAL A 71 -10.68 -13.69 3.52
N LEU A 72 -10.81 -13.14 4.72
CA LEU A 72 -10.58 -13.90 5.94
C LEU A 72 -11.77 -14.83 6.21
N PRO A 73 -11.54 -16.11 6.54
CA PRO A 73 -12.61 -17.02 6.93
C PRO A 73 -13.25 -16.54 8.25
N PRO A 74 -14.57 -16.69 8.44
CA PRO A 74 -15.23 -16.34 9.68
C PRO A 74 -14.66 -17.18 10.84
N VAL A 75 -14.24 -16.52 11.92
CA VAL A 75 -13.79 -17.19 13.14
C VAL A 75 -15.00 -17.91 13.75
N SER A 76 -15.03 -19.23 13.63
CA SER A 76 -15.93 -20.05 14.45
C SER A 76 -15.35 -20.04 15.86
N ALA A 77 -15.98 -19.31 16.79
CA ALA A 77 -15.55 -19.30 18.18
C ALA A 77 -15.49 -20.74 18.73
N PRO A 78 -14.35 -21.22 19.27
CA PRO A 78 -14.41 -22.36 20.17
C PRO A 78 -14.99 -21.86 21.49
N ALA A 79 -16.15 -22.42 21.85
CA ALA A 79 -16.74 -22.31 23.17
C ALA A 79 -15.69 -22.74 24.23
N GLY A 80 -15.44 -21.88 25.21
CA GLY A 80 -14.63 -22.23 26.38
C GLY A 80 -13.90 -21.04 26.99
N GLU A 81 -14.56 -20.38 27.94
CA GLU A 81 -13.88 -19.57 28.97
C GLU A 81 -12.85 -20.44 29.70
N PRO A 82 -11.62 -19.97 29.96
CA PRO A 82 -10.71 -20.66 30.86
C PRO A 82 -11.20 -20.46 32.31
N ALA A 83 -11.42 -21.58 33.01
CA ALA A 83 -11.61 -21.64 34.46
C ALA A 83 -10.30 -21.32 35.21
#